data_AF-A0A836IIE5-F1
#
_entry.id   AF-A0A836IIE5-F1
#
_cell.length_a   1.000
_cell.length_b   1.000
_cell.length_c   1.000
_cell.angle_alpha   90.00
_cell.angle_beta   90.00
_cell.angle_gamma   90.00
#
_symmetry.space_group_name_H-M   'P 1'
#
loop_
_entity.id
_entity.type
_entity.pdbx_description
1 polymer ?
#
loop_
_entity_poly.entity_id
_entity_poly.type
_entity_poly.pdbx_seq_one_letter_code
_entity_poly.pdbx_strand_id
1 'polypeptide(L)'
;MLRRQCVVLSYQRGSWAPGSKHQKHMSMNPTTYLYRFAGPHGPGPYLMKYWWTLGCFPTGIERPFRLSEFLAEYQQQHVPIEVEEWLQCFVKNPYEELKDATSDLLKCLEEVPHRANTRGYRSIESGVSSFAAPLTKFENQLNVRVPSLAIRAALGSALLRERLKDDLFEYKESLRESGSTPHRRLARSSLEELRTLPSSINSSHESEDLRGQIPMPVGKAVGSYASPNSSTSDDEKKLIRLLTTFSEGCVLKEDYDSAFSLLSSSLSFSHDDDIDAVVHSNASAAAVLSGRYKEAEFHGRQAALLEPQADPSRKGSGRGYVLWATATAYQDDFERASRIVERGLEAFPNNTDLKLIREKLARSDLVSSSLPLGTSLVRSKGQQARALLHGSGRSFDNEFDWAVFKNKLYPSKMNPSSNEMGSVFRRVGDFGGHISTSRSVEPL
;
A
#
# COMPACT_ATOMS: atom_id res chain seq x y z
N MET A 1 74.04 54.07 5.09
CA MET A 1 73.34 52.83 5.49
C MET A 1 71.85 52.96 5.11
N LEU A 2 71.42 52.36 4.01
CA LEU A 2 70.01 52.36 3.59
C LEU A 2 69.27 51.23 4.31
N ARG A 3 68.39 51.57 5.27
CA ARG A 3 67.42 50.62 5.84
C ARG A 3 66.39 50.30 4.76
N ARG A 4 66.50 49.13 4.13
CA ARG A 4 65.42 48.55 3.32
C ARG A 4 64.22 48.30 4.24
N GLN A 5 63.14 49.05 4.05
CA GLN A 5 61.84 48.71 4.62
C GLN A 5 61.36 47.42 3.95
N CYS A 6 61.49 46.30 4.66
CA CYS A 6 60.90 45.04 4.24
C CYS A 6 59.40 45.08 4.60
N VAL A 7 58.54 45.38 3.64
CA VAL A 7 57.09 45.25 3.81
C VAL A 7 56.75 43.75 3.76
N VAL A 8 56.56 43.14 4.93
CA VAL A 8 56.11 41.74 5.03
C VAL A 8 54.60 41.72 4.83
N LEU A 9 54.16 41.54 3.57
CA LEU A 9 52.74 41.31 3.26
C LEU A 9 52.38 39.88 3.69
N SER A 10 51.49 39.75 4.68
CA SER A 10 50.99 38.44 5.12
C SER A 10 49.97 37.87 4.14
N TYR A 11 50.47 37.27 3.05
CA TYR A 11 49.62 36.67 2.00
C TYR A 11 48.89 35.38 2.42
N GLN A 12 49.25 34.78 3.57
CA GLN A 12 48.68 33.54 4.09
C GLN A 12 48.04 33.82 5.46
N ARG A 13 46.69 33.70 5.54
CA ARG A 13 45.92 34.03 6.75
C ARG A 13 45.44 32.80 7.55
N GLY A 14 45.95 31.61 7.24
CA GLY A 14 45.61 30.38 7.96
C GLY A 14 46.51 29.21 7.59
N SER A 15 46.09 27.99 7.90
CA SER A 15 46.86 26.77 7.63
C SER A 15 47.08 26.51 6.13
N TRP A 16 48.08 25.71 5.80
CA TRP A 16 48.48 25.44 4.42
C TRP A 16 47.53 24.46 3.71
N ALA A 17 46.90 23.54 4.43
CA ALA A 17 46.04 22.49 3.88
C ALA A 17 44.79 23.06 3.16
N PRO A 18 44.38 22.53 1.99
CA PRO A 18 43.24 23.05 1.21
C PRO A 18 41.93 23.24 1.99
N GLY A 19 41.66 22.41 2.99
CA GLY A 19 40.47 22.48 3.84
C GLY A 19 40.43 23.66 4.83
N SER A 20 41.47 24.48 4.92
CA SER A 20 41.47 25.66 5.79
C SER A 20 40.59 26.79 5.22
N LYS A 21 39.74 27.38 6.06
CA LYS A 21 38.77 28.41 5.66
C LYS A 21 39.37 29.75 5.20
N HIS A 22 40.57 30.12 5.68
CA HIS A 22 41.15 31.45 5.45
C HIS A 22 41.78 31.61 4.06
N GLN A 23 41.84 32.86 3.60
CA GLN A 23 42.41 33.23 2.30
C GLN A 23 43.89 32.84 2.19
N LYS A 24 44.27 32.42 0.98
CA LYS A 24 45.62 32.03 0.56
C LYS A 24 45.98 32.71 -0.75
N HIS A 25 47.27 32.75 -1.08
CA HIS A 25 47.78 33.33 -2.31
C HIS A 25 48.61 32.33 -3.11
N MET A 26 48.41 32.28 -4.43
CA MET A 26 49.02 31.29 -5.33
C MET A 26 50.56 31.36 -5.33
N SER A 27 51.15 32.53 -5.12
CA SER A 27 52.62 32.67 -5.04
C SER A 27 53.24 32.10 -3.77
N MET A 28 52.49 32.04 -2.66
CA MET A 28 53.00 31.49 -1.40
C MET A 28 52.56 30.04 -1.19
N ASN A 29 51.33 29.69 -1.55
CA ASN A 29 50.77 28.35 -1.37
C ASN A 29 50.07 27.91 -2.66
N PRO A 30 50.84 27.45 -3.66
CA PRO A 30 50.27 26.96 -4.91
C PRO A 30 49.47 25.67 -4.65
N THR A 31 48.23 25.64 -5.13
CA THR A 31 47.34 24.47 -4.98
C THR A 31 46.76 24.08 -6.34
N THR A 32 46.60 22.78 -6.56
CA THR A 32 45.89 22.27 -7.75
C THR A 32 44.41 22.64 -7.69
N TYR A 33 43.72 22.64 -8.84
CA TYR A 33 42.29 22.93 -8.88
C TYR A 33 41.49 21.82 -8.23
N LEU A 34 41.01 22.06 -7.00
CA LEU A 34 40.14 21.16 -6.26
C LEU A 34 38.71 21.74 -6.26
N TYR A 35 37.87 21.32 -7.20
CA TYR A 35 36.50 21.85 -7.33
C TYR A 35 35.68 21.65 -6.04
N ARG A 36 35.65 20.41 -5.54
CA ARG A 36 35.00 20.05 -4.28
C ARG A 36 35.58 18.74 -3.75
N PHE A 37 36.06 18.74 -2.51
CA PHE A 37 36.71 17.60 -1.84
C PHE A 37 36.17 17.41 -0.42
N ALA A 38 36.38 16.24 0.17
CA ALA A 38 35.86 15.90 1.50
C ALA A 38 36.46 16.81 2.59
N GLY A 39 35.61 17.23 3.52
CA GLY A 39 36.03 17.97 4.70
C GLY A 39 36.65 17.06 5.78
N PRO A 40 37.12 17.63 6.90
CA PRO A 40 37.75 16.87 7.97
C PRO A 40 36.81 15.88 8.68
N HIS A 41 35.49 16.06 8.56
CA HIS A 41 34.47 15.19 9.17
C HIS A 41 33.95 14.12 8.19
N GLY A 42 34.59 13.97 7.03
CA GLY A 42 34.19 13.02 5.99
C GLY A 42 33.40 13.66 4.84
N PRO A 43 32.95 12.82 3.90
CA PRO A 43 32.26 13.29 2.70
C PRO A 43 30.82 13.71 3.00
N GLY A 44 30.49 14.97 2.71
CA GLY A 44 29.13 15.50 2.84
C GLY A 44 28.18 15.09 1.71
N PRO A 45 26.88 15.43 1.80
CA PRO A 45 25.86 14.99 0.85
C PRO A 45 26.12 15.44 -0.59
N TYR A 46 26.71 16.63 -0.77
CA TYR A 46 27.04 17.13 -2.11
C TYR A 46 28.17 16.36 -2.78
N LEU A 47 29.09 15.77 -2.02
CA LEU A 47 30.14 14.90 -2.55
C LEU A 47 29.60 13.50 -2.80
N MET A 48 28.76 12.99 -1.90
CA MET A 48 28.07 11.72 -2.06
C MET A 48 27.18 11.73 -3.30
N LYS A 49 26.56 12.87 -3.66
CA LYS A 49 25.86 13.00 -4.95
C LYS A 49 26.76 12.62 -6.13
N TYR A 50 27.98 13.16 -6.20
CA TYR A 50 28.93 12.79 -7.27
C TYR A 50 29.39 11.34 -7.17
N TRP A 51 29.63 10.83 -5.95
CA TRP A 51 29.95 9.41 -5.75
C TRP A 51 28.90 8.49 -6.40
N TRP A 52 27.62 8.74 -6.16
CA TRP A 52 26.53 7.91 -6.67
C TRP A 52 26.18 8.17 -8.13
N THR A 53 26.41 9.39 -8.66
CA THR A 53 26.07 9.71 -10.06
C THR A 53 27.24 9.57 -11.03
N LEU A 54 28.43 10.00 -10.63
CA LEU A 54 29.66 9.98 -11.45
C LEU A 54 30.50 8.72 -11.19
N GLY A 55 30.35 8.08 -10.03
CA GLY A 55 31.15 6.93 -9.61
C GLY A 55 32.43 7.28 -8.84
N CYS A 56 32.76 8.57 -8.72
CA CYS A 56 33.91 9.07 -7.97
C CYS A 56 33.68 10.53 -7.53
N PHE A 57 34.61 11.09 -6.75
CA PHE A 57 34.56 12.51 -6.37
C PHE A 57 34.95 13.43 -7.53
N PRO A 58 34.39 14.65 -7.59
CA PRO A 58 34.51 15.52 -8.75
C PRO A 58 35.91 16.13 -8.92
N THR A 59 36.86 15.89 -8.00
CA THR A 59 38.26 16.28 -8.22
C THR A 59 39.01 15.29 -9.11
N GLY A 60 38.57 14.03 -9.18
CA GLY A 60 39.25 12.95 -9.90
C GLY A 60 40.56 12.48 -9.27
N ILE A 61 40.99 13.07 -8.16
CA ILE A 61 42.22 12.66 -7.45
C ILE A 61 41.93 11.47 -6.53
N GLU A 62 40.75 11.44 -5.92
CA GLU A 62 40.36 10.35 -5.02
C GLU A 62 40.10 9.06 -5.80
N ARG A 63 40.61 7.95 -5.28
CA ARG A 63 40.42 6.62 -5.88
C ARG A 63 39.10 6.02 -5.39
N PRO A 64 38.21 5.57 -6.29
CA PRO A 64 36.95 4.97 -5.87
C PRO A 64 37.21 3.64 -5.16
N PHE A 65 36.94 3.60 -3.86
CA PHE A 65 37.02 2.42 -3.02
C PHE A 65 35.62 2.03 -2.51
N ARG A 66 34.95 1.13 -3.25
CA ARG A 66 33.57 0.65 -2.98
C ARG A 66 33.53 -0.77 -2.40
N LEU A 67 34.62 -1.21 -1.76
CA LEU A 67 34.73 -2.58 -1.27
C LEU A 67 33.63 -2.93 -0.26
N SER A 68 33.30 -2.03 0.68
CA SER A 68 32.24 -2.26 1.66
C SER A 68 30.86 -2.43 1.01
N GLU A 69 30.57 -1.67 -0.06
CA GLU A 69 29.31 -1.77 -0.80
C GLU A 69 29.24 -3.09 -1.58
N PHE A 70 30.35 -3.48 -2.22
CA PHE A 70 30.47 -4.77 -2.89
C PHE A 70 30.28 -5.96 -1.92
N LEU A 71 30.90 -5.91 -0.74
CA LEU A 71 30.75 -6.95 0.28
C LEU A 71 29.33 -6.97 0.90
N ALA A 72 28.66 -5.82 0.97
CA ALA A 72 27.31 -5.71 1.53
C ALA A 72 26.21 -6.15 0.56
N GLU A 73 26.39 -5.93 -0.74
CA GLU A 73 25.38 -6.26 -1.76
C GLU A 73 25.78 -7.50 -2.57
N TYR A 74 26.84 -7.41 -3.37
CA TYR A 74 27.23 -8.45 -4.32
C TYR A 74 27.61 -9.75 -3.62
N GLN A 75 28.39 -9.68 -2.54
CA GLN A 75 28.77 -10.89 -1.81
C GLN A 75 27.59 -11.54 -1.09
N GLN A 76 26.63 -10.74 -0.58
CA GLN A 76 25.45 -11.27 0.12
C GLN A 76 24.41 -11.86 -0.85
N GLN A 77 24.28 -11.26 -2.04
CA GLN A 77 23.37 -11.76 -3.09
C GLN A 77 23.94 -12.96 -3.84
N HIS A 78 25.27 -13.12 -3.88
CA HIS A 78 25.90 -14.23 -4.56
C HIS A 78 25.64 -15.55 -3.82
N VAL A 79 24.77 -16.36 -4.40
CA VAL A 79 24.52 -17.74 -4.01
C VAL A 79 24.94 -18.64 -5.19
N PRO A 80 25.82 -19.64 -4.99
CA PRO A 80 26.16 -20.59 -6.05
C PRO A 80 24.90 -21.30 -6.56
N ILE A 81 24.85 -21.59 -7.86
CA ILE A 81 23.65 -22.15 -8.50
C ILE A 81 23.19 -23.46 -7.85
N GLU A 82 24.15 -24.31 -7.44
CA GLU A 82 23.85 -25.56 -6.74
C GLU A 82 23.17 -25.25 -5.40
N VAL A 83 23.68 -24.27 -4.65
CA VAL A 83 23.06 -23.90 -3.37
C VAL A 83 21.67 -23.30 -3.59
N GLU A 84 21.48 -22.47 -4.62
CA GLU A 84 20.19 -21.86 -4.94
C GLU A 84 19.11 -22.90 -5.28
N GLU A 85 19.44 -23.89 -6.12
CA GLU A 85 18.54 -25.00 -6.48
C GLU A 85 18.11 -25.79 -5.23
N TRP A 86 19.06 -26.11 -4.34
CA TRP A 86 18.76 -26.83 -3.11
C TRP A 86 18.02 -25.98 -2.09
N LEU A 87 18.30 -24.68 -1.99
CA LEU A 87 17.63 -23.77 -1.05
C LEU A 87 16.11 -23.71 -1.30
N GLN A 88 15.68 -23.79 -2.56
CA GLN A 88 14.25 -23.86 -2.90
C GLN A 88 13.58 -25.12 -2.34
N CYS A 89 14.32 -26.22 -2.17
CA CYS A 89 13.81 -27.45 -1.58
C CYS A 89 13.76 -27.41 -0.04
N PHE A 90 14.52 -26.51 0.60
CA PHE A 90 14.56 -26.34 2.06
C PHE A 90 13.71 -25.17 2.57
N VAL A 91 12.81 -24.66 1.73
CA VAL A 91 11.81 -23.69 2.16
C VAL A 91 10.96 -24.33 3.27
N LYS A 92 10.79 -23.60 4.37
CA LYS A 92 10.01 -24.06 5.52
C LYS A 92 8.56 -24.33 5.12
N ASN A 93 7.93 -25.25 5.84
CA ASN A 93 6.53 -25.58 5.61
C ASN A 93 5.65 -24.34 5.90
N PRO A 94 4.93 -23.81 4.89
CA PRO A 94 4.15 -22.57 5.04
C PRO A 94 3.04 -22.71 6.10
N TYR A 95 2.48 -23.92 6.25
CA TYR A 95 1.48 -24.19 7.27
C TYR A 95 2.05 -24.08 8.69
N GLU A 96 3.25 -24.63 8.92
CA GLU A 96 3.91 -24.56 10.23
C GLU A 96 4.30 -23.13 10.58
N GLU A 97 4.82 -22.37 9.61
CA GLU A 97 5.13 -20.96 9.82
C GLU A 97 3.90 -20.12 10.17
N LEU A 98 2.77 -20.38 9.50
CA LEU A 98 1.51 -19.69 9.80
C LEU A 98 0.97 -20.06 11.19
N LYS A 99 1.05 -21.33 11.57
CA LYS A 99 0.63 -21.82 12.89
C LYS A 99 1.50 -21.26 14.02
N ASP A 100 2.80 -21.12 13.78
CA ASP A 100 3.73 -20.51 14.73
C ASP A 100 3.47 -19.00 14.84
N ALA A 101 3.30 -18.31 13.72
CA ALA A 101 3.01 -16.87 13.69
C ALA A 101 1.70 -16.53 14.44
N THR A 102 0.64 -17.29 14.20
CA THR A 102 -0.65 -17.12 14.91
C THR A 102 -0.52 -17.43 16.41
N SER A 103 0.26 -18.45 16.77
CA SER A 103 0.52 -18.78 18.18
C SER A 103 1.33 -17.72 18.90
N ASP A 104 2.34 -17.14 18.25
CA ASP A 104 3.15 -16.06 18.80
C ASP A 104 2.37 -14.75 18.92
N LEU A 105 1.53 -14.42 17.93
CA LEU A 105 0.61 -13.28 18.01
C LEU A 105 -0.34 -13.40 19.21
N LEU A 106 -0.91 -14.59 19.44
CA LEU A 106 -1.83 -14.84 20.55
C LEU A 106 -1.13 -14.67 21.91
N LYS A 107 0.09 -15.21 22.06
CA LYS A 107 0.91 -14.99 23.27
C LYS A 107 1.15 -13.50 23.52
N CYS A 108 1.52 -12.75 22.47
CA CYS A 108 1.71 -11.30 22.59
C CYS A 108 0.42 -10.58 23.02
N LEU A 109 -0.76 -10.98 22.53
CA LEU A 109 -2.05 -10.39 22.94
C LEU A 109 -2.42 -10.68 24.41
N GLU A 110 -1.99 -11.83 24.93
CA GLU A 110 -2.19 -12.24 26.32
C GLU A 110 -1.27 -11.48 27.28
N GLU A 111 0.00 -11.28 26.90
CA GLU A 111 1.01 -10.62 27.74
C GLU A 111 0.81 -9.10 27.88
N VAL A 112 0.15 -8.45 26.92
CA VAL A 112 -0.05 -6.99 26.96
C VAL A 112 -0.97 -6.61 28.15
N PRO A 113 -0.58 -5.66 29.01
CA PRO A 113 -1.44 -5.25 30.13
C PRO A 113 -2.72 -4.56 29.66
N HIS A 114 -3.79 -4.64 30.45
CA HIS A 114 -4.99 -3.85 30.20
C HIS A 114 -4.72 -2.36 30.43
N ARG A 115 -5.37 -1.52 29.61
CA ARG A 115 -5.28 -0.07 29.75
C ARG A 115 -5.91 0.35 31.07
N ALA A 116 -5.17 1.08 31.89
CA ALA A 116 -5.71 1.70 33.09
C ALA A 116 -6.71 2.81 32.72
N ASN A 117 -7.92 2.72 33.27
CA ASN A 117 -8.96 3.74 33.14
C ASN A 117 -8.65 4.90 34.08
N THR A 118 -7.98 5.93 33.57
CA THR A 118 -7.64 7.15 34.30
C THR A 118 -8.78 8.17 34.23
N ARG A 119 -9.06 8.87 35.33
CA ARG A 119 -10.02 9.98 35.36
C ARG A 119 -9.31 11.28 34.98
N GLY A 120 -9.93 12.12 34.14
CA GLY A 120 -9.44 13.47 33.80
C GLY A 120 -8.45 13.56 32.64
N TYR A 121 -7.82 12.46 32.22
CA TYR A 121 -6.97 12.40 31.02
C TYR A 121 -7.02 11.03 30.38
N ARG A 122 -6.64 10.96 29.09
CA ARG A 122 -6.49 9.68 28.37
C ARG A 122 -5.09 9.13 28.58
N SER A 123 -4.98 7.96 29.21
CA SER A 123 -3.72 7.24 29.37
C SER A 123 -3.10 6.91 28.00
N ILE A 124 -1.78 6.91 27.92
CA ILE A 124 -1.06 6.56 26.68
C ILE A 124 -1.26 5.07 26.40
N GLU A 125 -1.59 4.73 25.15
CA GLU A 125 -1.75 3.35 24.71
C GLU A 125 -0.41 2.62 24.69
N SER A 126 -0.41 1.34 25.07
CA SER A 126 0.78 0.49 25.07
C SER A 126 1.43 0.44 23.68
N GLY A 127 2.76 0.32 23.69
CA GLY A 127 3.53 0.08 22.47
C GLY A 127 3.26 -1.32 21.92
N VAL A 128 3.36 -1.46 20.59
CA VAL A 128 3.03 -2.69 19.85
C VAL A 128 4.29 -3.28 19.19
N SER A 129 5.48 -2.94 19.71
CA SER A 129 6.77 -3.37 19.13
C SER A 129 6.97 -4.89 19.18
N SER A 130 6.44 -5.57 20.20
CA SER A 130 6.51 -7.03 20.34
C SER A 130 5.78 -7.77 19.22
N PHE A 131 4.78 -7.14 18.59
CA PHE A 131 4.00 -7.74 17.52
C PHE A 131 4.67 -7.64 16.15
N ALA A 132 5.71 -6.80 15.98
CA ALA A 132 6.28 -6.54 14.66
C ALA A 132 6.78 -7.81 13.96
N ALA A 133 7.54 -8.66 14.66
CA ALA A 133 8.07 -9.88 14.06
C ALA A 133 7.03 -11.00 13.85
N PRO A 134 6.11 -11.29 14.80
CA PRO A 134 5.02 -12.23 14.55
C PRO A 134 4.06 -11.77 13.46
N LEU A 135 3.79 -10.46 13.40
CA LEU A 135 2.89 -9.88 12.40
C LEU A 135 3.48 -9.98 11.01
N THR A 136 4.76 -9.63 10.80
CA THR A 136 5.39 -9.76 9.47
C THR A 136 5.38 -11.20 8.96
N LYS A 137 5.56 -12.19 9.83
CA LYS A 137 5.40 -13.61 9.46
C LYS A 137 3.96 -13.93 9.03
N PHE A 138 2.97 -13.49 9.80
CA PHE A 138 1.56 -13.69 9.47
C PHE A 138 1.17 -13.00 8.16
N GLU A 139 1.62 -11.76 7.96
CA GLU A 139 1.39 -10.97 6.74
C GLU A 139 2.01 -11.64 5.51
N ASN A 140 3.26 -12.12 5.62
CA ASN A 140 3.95 -12.79 4.53
C ASN A 140 3.28 -14.11 4.12
N GLN A 141 2.82 -14.90 5.10
CA GLN A 141 2.20 -16.21 4.84
C GLN A 141 0.79 -16.09 4.23
N LEU A 142 0.03 -15.06 4.59
CA LEU A 142 -1.32 -14.85 4.05
C LEU A 142 -1.38 -13.82 2.92
N ASN A 143 -0.26 -13.15 2.63
CA ASN A 143 -0.18 -12.04 1.67
C ASN A 143 -1.19 -10.92 1.98
N VAL A 144 -1.36 -10.60 3.27
CA VAL A 144 -2.24 -9.53 3.76
C VAL A 144 -1.41 -8.56 4.57
N ARG A 145 -1.65 -7.25 4.43
CA ARG A 145 -0.98 -6.23 5.24
C ARG A 145 -1.89 -5.74 6.35
N VAL A 146 -1.47 -5.93 7.59
CA VAL A 146 -2.18 -5.50 8.80
C VAL A 146 -1.46 -4.29 9.42
N PRO A 147 -2.07 -3.10 9.41
CA PRO A 147 -1.45 -1.91 10.00
C PRO A 147 -1.20 -2.10 11.50
N SER A 148 -0.01 -1.73 11.98
CA SER A 148 0.31 -1.74 13.42
C SER A 148 -0.62 -0.83 14.24
N LEU A 149 -1.16 0.22 13.61
CA LEU A 149 -2.18 1.10 14.19
C LEU A 149 -3.49 0.36 14.49
N ALA A 150 -3.87 -0.60 13.65
CA ALA A 150 -5.07 -1.43 13.82
C ALA A 150 -4.99 -2.24 15.13
N ILE A 151 -3.85 -2.90 15.34
CA ILE A 151 -3.57 -3.71 16.53
C ILE A 151 -3.54 -2.80 17.76
N ARG A 152 -2.86 -1.64 17.67
CA ARG A 152 -2.83 -0.66 18.76
C ARG A 152 -4.24 -0.21 19.16
N ALA A 153 -5.09 0.08 18.17
CA ALA A 153 -6.46 0.51 18.37
C ALA A 153 -7.33 -0.59 18.99
N ALA A 154 -7.21 -1.82 18.49
CA ALA A 154 -7.91 -2.98 19.03
C ALA A 154 -7.52 -3.23 20.49
N LEU A 155 -6.22 -3.18 20.82
CA LEU A 155 -5.74 -3.30 22.20
C LEU A 155 -6.21 -2.17 23.12
N GLY A 156 -6.41 -0.97 22.57
CA GLY A 156 -6.88 0.21 23.30
C GLY A 156 -8.36 0.17 23.67
N SER A 157 -9.17 -0.68 23.03
CA SER A 157 -10.60 -0.87 23.27
C SER A 157 -10.85 -2.22 23.92
N ALA A 158 -11.51 -2.27 25.09
CA ALA A 158 -11.76 -3.52 25.79
C ALA A 158 -12.55 -4.54 24.94
N LEU A 159 -13.60 -4.06 24.27
CA LEU A 159 -14.49 -4.88 23.46
C LEU A 159 -13.83 -5.40 22.18
N LEU A 160 -13.04 -4.58 21.48
CA LEU A 160 -12.30 -5.06 20.30
C LEU A 160 -11.14 -5.97 20.69
N ARG A 161 -10.52 -5.74 21.84
CA ARG A 161 -9.45 -6.61 22.34
C ARG A 161 -9.96 -8.01 22.62
N GLU A 162 -11.11 -8.15 23.25
CA GLU A 162 -11.73 -9.46 23.51
C GLU A 162 -12.10 -10.15 22.18
N ARG A 163 -12.81 -9.46 21.28
CA ARG A 163 -13.11 -9.99 19.95
C ARG A 163 -11.87 -10.41 19.17
N LEU A 164 -10.81 -9.61 19.20
CA LEU A 164 -9.56 -9.92 18.51
C LEU A 164 -8.90 -11.19 19.07
N LYS A 165 -8.94 -11.38 20.39
CA LYS A 165 -8.43 -12.60 21.02
C LYS A 165 -9.27 -13.81 20.62
N ASP A 166 -10.59 -13.68 20.67
CA ASP A 166 -11.52 -14.75 20.31
C ASP A 166 -11.38 -15.13 18.83
N ASP A 167 -11.39 -14.17 17.91
CA ASP A 167 -11.24 -14.38 16.47
C ASP A 167 -9.90 -15.05 16.13
N LEU A 168 -8.80 -14.61 16.77
CA LEU A 168 -7.47 -15.19 16.54
C LEU A 168 -7.37 -16.60 17.11
N PHE A 169 -7.97 -16.86 18.27
CA PHE A 169 -8.03 -18.18 18.87
C PHE A 169 -8.86 -19.13 18.00
N GLU A 170 -10.05 -18.71 17.58
CA GLU A 170 -10.91 -19.48 16.68
C GLU A 170 -10.22 -19.81 15.36
N TYR A 171 -9.53 -18.84 14.75
CA TYR A 171 -8.78 -19.06 13.52
C TYR A 171 -7.65 -20.08 13.72
N LYS A 172 -6.91 -19.99 14.84
CA LYS A 172 -5.86 -20.93 15.19
C LYS A 172 -6.39 -22.35 15.38
N GLU A 173 -7.54 -22.53 16.00
CA GLU A 173 -8.16 -23.85 16.15
C GLU A 173 -8.64 -24.40 14.80
N SER A 174 -9.26 -23.57 13.93
CA SER A 174 -9.61 -24.01 12.56
C SER A 174 -8.40 -24.41 11.72
N LEU A 175 -7.28 -23.70 11.86
CA LEU A 175 -6.02 -24.08 11.22
C LEU A 175 -5.50 -25.44 11.71
N ARG A 176 -5.71 -25.77 13.00
CA ARG A 176 -5.32 -27.07 13.56
C ARG A 176 -6.20 -28.20 13.06
N GLU A 177 -7.51 -27.95 12.96
CA GLU A 177 -8.48 -28.98 12.56
C GLU A 177 -8.47 -29.26 11.06
N SER A 178 -8.38 -28.21 10.22
CA SER A 178 -8.64 -28.31 8.78
C SER A 178 -7.45 -27.96 7.89
N GLY A 179 -6.33 -27.54 8.48
CA GLY A 179 -5.20 -26.99 7.74
C GLY A 179 -5.48 -25.57 7.24
N SER A 180 -4.69 -25.09 6.26
CA SER A 180 -4.91 -23.77 5.65
C SER A 180 -5.62 -23.91 4.30
N THR A 181 -6.87 -23.48 4.22
CA THR A 181 -7.66 -23.51 2.98
C THR A 181 -7.11 -22.58 1.89
N PRO A 182 -6.65 -21.34 2.18
CA PRO A 182 -6.07 -20.47 1.16
C PRO A 182 -4.88 -21.12 0.43
N HIS A 183 -3.98 -21.77 1.16
CA HIS A 183 -2.84 -22.50 0.57
C HIS A 183 -3.30 -23.66 -0.31
N ARG A 184 -4.33 -24.40 0.12
CA ARG A 184 -4.90 -25.50 -0.68
C ARG A 184 -5.53 -25.01 -1.97
N ARG A 185 -6.22 -23.87 -1.96
CA ARG A 185 -6.79 -23.25 -3.18
C ARG A 185 -5.70 -22.84 -4.15
N LEU A 186 -4.65 -22.20 -3.66
CA LEU A 186 -3.51 -21.77 -4.48
C LEU A 186 -2.74 -22.97 -5.07
N ALA A 187 -2.53 -24.02 -4.26
CA ALA A 187 -1.94 -25.26 -4.75
C ALA A 187 -2.80 -25.92 -5.84
N ARG A 188 -4.13 -25.87 -5.68
CA ARG A 188 -5.06 -26.38 -6.70
C ARG A 188 -5.02 -25.55 -7.99
N SER A 189 -5.11 -24.23 -7.90
CA SER A 189 -5.09 -23.36 -9.09
C SER A 189 -3.79 -23.51 -9.88
N SER A 190 -2.65 -23.57 -9.20
CA SER A 190 -1.34 -23.81 -9.84
C SER A 190 -1.26 -25.19 -10.50
N LEU A 191 -1.81 -26.25 -9.88
CA LEU A 191 -1.88 -27.57 -10.51
C LEU A 191 -2.83 -27.61 -11.72
N GLU A 192 -3.94 -26.87 -11.70
CA GLU A 192 -4.86 -26.74 -12.82
C GLU A 192 -4.25 -25.94 -13.98
N GLU A 193 -3.50 -24.87 -13.69
CA GLU A 193 -2.73 -24.10 -14.67
C GLU A 193 -1.67 -24.97 -15.36
N LEU A 194 -0.93 -25.79 -14.61
CA LEU A 194 0.05 -26.73 -15.18
C LEU A 194 -0.58 -27.77 -16.11
N ARG A 195 -1.86 -28.12 -15.90
CA ARG A 195 -2.61 -29.05 -16.75
C ARG A 195 -3.19 -28.41 -18.02
N THR A 196 -3.37 -27.09 -18.03
CA THR A 196 -3.95 -26.35 -19.17
C THR A 196 -2.88 -25.83 -20.15
N LEU A 197 -1.60 -25.90 -19.79
CA LEU A 197 -0.50 -25.67 -20.73
C LEU A 197 -0.54 -26.72 -21.86
N PRO A 198 -0.48 -26.31 -23.15
CA PRO A 198 -0.43 -27.26 -24.25
C PRO A 198 0.82 -28.12 -24.08
N SER A 199 0.61 -29.42 -23.90
CA SER A 199 1.66 -30.43 -23.81
C SER A 199 2.37 -30.54 -25.17
N SER A 200 3.33 -29.65 -25.42
CA SER A 200 4.41 -29.97 -26.35
C SER A 200 5.33 -30.96 -25.66
N ILE A 201 4.95 -32.24 -25.69
CA ILE A 201 5.80 -33.44 -25.78
C ILE A 201 4.85 -34.64 -25.70
N ASN A 202 4.75 -35.35 -26.82
CA ASN A 202 4.12 -36.65 -26.93
C ASN A 202 4.70 -37.61 -25.89
N SER A 203 3.85 -38.13 -25.02
CA SER A 203 3.94 -39.53 -24.59
C SER A 203 2.57 -40.00 -24.13
N SER A 204 1.79 -40.46 -25.09
CA SER A 204 0.72 -41.43 -24.86
C SER A 204 1.37 -42.72 -24.34
N HIS A 205 1.46 -42.85 -23.02
CA HIS A 205 1.50 -44.16 -22.39
C HIS A 205 0.32 -44.27 -21.43
N GLU A 206 -0.61 -45.12 -21.83
CA GLU A 206 -1.67 -45.70 -21.04
C GLU A 206 -1.14 -46.03 -19.63
N SER A 207 -1.70 -45.35 -18.64
CA SER A 207 -1.67 -45.76 -17.24
C SER A 207 -3.10 -45.98 -16.76
N GLU A 208 -3.87 -46.72 -17.57
CA GLU A 208 -4.99 -47.50 -17.06
C GLU A 208 -4.39 -48.74 -16.39
N ASP A 209 -4.13 -48.69 -15.07
CA ASP A 209 -4.15 -49.87 -14.16
C ASP A 209 -3.62 -49.63 -12.74
N LEU A 210 -3.77 -48.42 -12.18
CA LEU A 210 -3.63 -48.20 -10.73
C LEU A 210 -4.77 -47.37 -10.14
N ARG A 211 -6.00 -47.56 -10.62
CA ARG A 211 -7.20 -47.18 -9.85
C ARG A 211 -7.46 -48.21 -8.76
N GLY A 212 -6.63 -48.18 -7.72
CA GLY A 212 -7.04 -48.73 -6.42
C GLY A 212 -8.38 -48.11 -6.05
N GLN A 213 -9.41 -48.94 -5.84
CA GLN A 213 -10.73 -48.49 -5.43
C GLN A 213 -10.64 -47.88 -4.03
N ILE A 214 -10.30 -46.59 -3.94
CA ILE A 214 -10.40 -45.84 -2.70
C ILE A 214 -11.88 -45.84 -2.34
N PRO A 215 -12.28 -46.34 -1.15
CA PRO A 215 -13.67 -46.32 -0.73
C PRO A 215 -14.23 -44.90 -0.89
N MET A 216 -15.38 -44.73 -1.56
CA MET A 216 -16.02 -43.43 -1.79
C MET A 216 -15.99 -42.45 -0.60
N PRO A 217 -16.21 -42.86 0.67
CA PRO A 217 -16.07 -41.94 1.80
C PRO A 217 -14.63 -41.49 2.07
N VAL A 218 -13.63 -42.36 1.88
CA VAL A 218 -12.20 -42.03 2.01
C VAL A 218 -11.76 -41.17 0.82
N GLY A 219 -12.22 -41.49 -0.39
CA GLY A 219 -11.96 -40.69 -1.59
C GLY A 219 -12.57 -39.30 -1.52
N LYS A 220 -13.77 -39.16 -0.92
CA LYS A 220 -14.38 -37.86 -0.60
C LYS A 220 -13.67 -37.13 0.53
N ALA A 221 -13.23 -37.82 1.59
CA ALA A 221 -12.50 -37.18 2.69
C ALA A 221 -11.12 -36.68 2.24
N VAL A 222 -10.32 -37.54 1.60
CA VAL A 222 -9.02 -37.19 1.01
C VAL A 222 -9.21 -36.16 -0.12
N GLY A 223 -10.26 -36.31 -0.93
CA GLY A 223 -10.66 -35.34 -1.95
C GLY A 223 -11.03 -33.97 -1.37
N SER A 224 -11.76 -33.90 -0.24
CA SER A 224 -12.09 -32.65 0.44
C SER A 224 -10.89 -32.01 1.15
N TYR A 225 -9.91 -32.82 1.54
CA TYR A 225 -8.65 -32.35 2.10
C TYR A 225 -7.70 -31.83 1.02
N ALA A 226 -7.64 -32.49 -0.14
CA ALA A 226 -6.77 -32.14 -1.26
C ALA A 226 -7.39 -31.15 -2.27
N SER A 227 -8.72 -31.08 -2.34
CA SER A 227 -9.46 -30.16 -3.18
C SER A 227 -10.49 -29.41 -2.31
N PRO A 228 -10.26 -28.12 -2.01
CA PRO A 228 -11.18 -27.35 -1.19
C PRO A 228 -12.53 -27.19 -1.91
N ASN A 229 -13.60 -27.11 -1.12
CA ASN A 229 -14.95 -26.82 -1.62
C ASN A 229 -14.95 -25.47 -2.35
N SER A 230 -15.83 -25.30 -3.34
CA SER A 230 -15.99 -24.00 -4.01
C SER A 230 -16.47 -22.90 -3.05
N SER A 231 -17.24 -23.28 -2.03
CA SER A 231 -17.71 -22.38 -0.97
C SER A 231 -16.61 -21.96 0.00
N THR A 232 -16.82 -20.86 0.71
CA THR A 232 -15.93 -20.37 1.77
C THR A 232 -15.87 -21.38 2.92
N SER A 233 -14.65 -21.74 3.32
CA SER A 233 -14.37 -22.65 4.43
C SER A 233 -14.46 -21.97 5.81
N ASP A 234 -14.41 -22.75 6.89
CA ASP A 234 -14.52 -22.21 8.25
C ASP A 234 -13.29 -21.38 8.66
N ASP A 235 -12.07 -21.80 8.31
CA ASP A 235 -10.85 -21.04 8.56
C ASP A 235 -10.84 -19.73 7.77
N GLU A 236 -11.30 -19.73 6.52
CA GLU A 236 -11.49 -18.51 5.72
C GLU A 236 -12.50 -17.54 6.35
N LYS A 237 -13.64 -18.06 6.84
CA LYS A 237 -14.66 -17.25 7.54
C LYS A 237 -14.07 -16.57 8.78
N LYS A 238 -13.32 -17.31 9.59
CA LYS A 238 -12.66 -16.79 10.79
C LYS A 238 -11.53 -15.83 10.47
N LEU A 239 -10.78 -16.06 9.39
CA LEU A 239 -9.79 -15.10 8.89
C LEU A 239 -10.44 -13.79 8.45
N ILE A 240 -11.54 -13.85 7.69
CA ILE A 240 -12.27 -12.65 7.25
C ILE A 240 -12.81 -11.88 8.46
N ARG A 241 -13.32 -12.57 9.49
CA ARG A 241 -13.75 -11.94 10.75
C ARG A 241 -12.59 -11.25 11.46
N LEU A 242 -11.46 -11.95 11.62
CA LEU A 242 -10.24 -11.39 12.22
C LEU A 242 -9.77 -10.13 11.47
N LEU A 243 -9.74 -10.18 10.14
CA LEU A 243 -9.40 -9.04 9.28
C LEU A 243 -10.43 -7.90 9.44
N THR A 244 -11.71 -8.22 9.53
CA THR A 244 -12.76 -7.23 9.81
C THR A 244 -12.53 -6.55 11.16
N THR A 245 -12.17 -7.29 12.20
CA THR A 245 -11.81 -6.75 13.53
C THR A 245 -10.60 -5.81 13.47
N PHE A 246 -9.57 -6.13 12.68
CA PHE A 246 -8.48 -5.17 12.43
C PHE A 246 -8.96 -3.92 11.69
N SER A 247 -9.83 -4.06 10.69
CA SER A 247 -10.39 -2.92 9.97
C SER A 247 -11.22 -2.00 10.87
N GLU A 248 -11.98 -2.55 11.83
CA GLU A 248 -12.70 -1.77 12.84
C GLU A 248 -11.73 -0.96 13.71
N GLY A 249 -10.58 -1.57 14.08
CA GLY A 249 -9.49 -0.87 14.76
C GLY A 249 -8.94 0.31 13.95
N CYS A 250 -8.72 0.15 12.65
CA CYS A 250 -8.31 1.24 11.76
C CYS A 250 -9.35 2.38 11.73
N VAL A 251 -10.63 2.04 11.59
CA VAL A 251 -11.74 3.01 11.56
C VAL A 251 -11.81 3.80 12.87
N LEU A 252 -11.60 3.17 14.04
CA LEU A 252 -11.55 3.87 15.33
C LEU A 252 -10.45 4.93 15.42
N LYS A 253 -9.37 4.80 14.64
CA LYS A 253 -8.26 5.76 14.58
C LYS A 253 -8.34 6.69 13.38
N GLU A 254 -9.47 6.70 12.68
CA GLU A 254 -9.70 7.47 11.45
C GLU A 254 -8.71 7.12 10.31
N ASP A 255 -8.07 5.94 10.34
CA ASP A 255 -7.22 5.42 9.26
C ASP A 255 -8.05 4.61 8.25
N TYR A 256 -8.92 5.32 7.53
CA TYR A 256 -9.89 4.72 6.63
C TYR A 256 -9.26 4.09 5.37
N ASP A 257 -8.12 4.60 4.92
CA ASP A 257 -7.40 4.07 3.76
C ASP A 257 -6.85 2.67 4.05
N SER A 258 -6.25 2.47 5.23
CA SER A 258 -5.78 1.15 5.64
C SER A 258 -6.93 0.19 5.94
N ALA A 259 -8.04 0.67 6.52
CA ALA A 259 -9.25 -0.13 6.71
C ALA A 259 -9.80 -0.65 5.36
N PHE A 260 -9.88 0.23 4.36
CA PHE A 260 -10.28 -0.11 3.00
C PHE A 260 -9.35 -1.16 2.38
N SER A 261 -8.03 -0.92 2.40
CA SER A 261 -7.05 -1.85 1.82
C SER A 261 -7.14 -3.24 2.44
N LEU A 262 -7.34 -3.33 3.74
CA LEU A 262 -7.42 -4.58 4.47
C LEU A 262 -8.71 -5.34 4.10
N LEU A 263 -9.87 -4.67 4.07
CA LEU A 263 -11.14 -5.26 3.67
C LEU A 263 -11.16 -5.67 2.19
N SER A 264 -10.58 -4.86 1.30
CA SER A 264 -10.42 -5.21 -0.11
C SER A 264 -9.51 -6.44 -0.29
N SER A 265 -8.43 -6.56 0.50
CA SER A 265 -7.58 -7.75 0.46
C SER A 265 -8.31 -9.00 1.00
N SER A 266 -9.22 -8.84 1.96
CA SER A 266 -9.96 -9.98 2.52
C SER A 266 -10.95 -10.63 1.55
N LEU A 267 -11.35 -9.94 0.48
CA LEU A 267 -12.18 -10.50 -0.59
C LEU A 267 -11.53 -11.70 -1.29
N SER A 268 -10.19 -11.81 -1.24
CA SER A 268 -9.48 -12.97 -1.80
C SER A 268 -9.74 -14.27 -1.04
N PHE A 269 -10.27 -14.20 0.18
CA PHE A 269 -10.61 -15.36 1.02
C PHE A 269 -12.10 -15.69 1.02
N SER A 270 -12.94 -14.85 0.42
CA SER A 270 -14.38 -15.05 0.38
C SER A 270 -14.80 -15.61 -0.98
N HIS A 271 -15.65 -16.64 -0.93
CA HIS A 271 -16.09 -17.42 -2.08
C HIS A 271 -17.60 -17.78 -2.03
N ASP A 272 -18.31 -17.24 -1.01
CA ASP A 272 -19.75 -17.38 -0.85
C ASP A 272 -20.37 -16.00 -1.11
N ASP A 273 -21.41 -15.92 -1.94
CA ASP A 273 -22.09 -14.66 -2.28
C ASP A 273 -22.52 -13.87 -1.04
N ASP A 274 -23.04 -14.56 -0.01
CA ASP A 274 -23.49 -13.94 1.25
C ASP A 274 -22.31 -13.27 2.00
N ILE A 275 -21.12 -13.87 1.96
CA ILE A 275 -19.92 -13.34 2.64
C ILE A 275 -19.30 -12.23 1.80
N ASP A 276 -19.19 -12.44 0.48
CA ASP A 276 -18.72 -11.45 -0.47
C ASP A 276 -19.54 -10.17 -0.37
N ALA A 277 -20.87 -10.28 -0.23
CA ALA A 277 -21.76 -9.14 -0.04
C ALA A 277 -21.45 -8.35 1.25
N VAL A 278 -21.14 -9.05 2.35
CA VAL A 278 -20.77 -8.42 3.64
C VAL A 278 -19.41 -7.73 3.54
N VAL A 279 -18.41 -8.40 2.96
CA VAL A 279 -17.06 -7.85 2.81
C VAL A 279 -17.07 -6.65 1.88
N HIS A 280 -17.79 -6.72 0.75
CA HIS A 280 -18.01 -5.59 -0.15
C HIS A 280 -18.75 -4.43 0.54
N SER A 281 -19.75 -4.71 1.38
CA SER A 281 -20.41 -3.67 2.17
C SER A 281 -19.45 -2.99 3.15
N ASN A 282 -18.61 -3.77 3.85
CA ASN A 282 -17.62 -3.21 4.77
C ASN A 282 -16.56 -2.38 4.02
N ALA A 283 -16.03 -2.88 2.90
CA ALA A 283 -15.08 -2.16 2.06
C ALA A 283 -15.67 -0.86 1.50
N SER A 284 -16.93 -0.90 1.04
CA SER A 284 -17.65 0.29 0.58
C SER A 284 -17.80 1.33 1.70
N ALA A 285 -18.17 0.91 2.92
CA ALA A 285 -18.25 1.81 4.06
C ALA A 285 -16.91 2.48 4.39
N ALA A 286 -15.82 1.71 4.40
CA ALA A 286 -14.46 2.26 4.58
C ALA A 286 -14.08 3.25 3.46
N ALA A 287 -14.43 2.93 2.21
CA ALA A 287 -14.19 3.79 1.05
C ALA A 287 -15.02 5.09 1.09
N VAL A 288 -16.25 5.07 1.59
CA VAL A 288 -17.05 6.30 1.82
C VAL A 288 -16.35 7.19 2.85
N LEU A 289 -15.88 6.62 3.96
CA LEU A 289 -15.21 7.36 5.03
C LEU A 289 -13.85 7.93 4.60
N SER A 290 -13.10 7.19 3.77
CA SER A 290 -11.83 7.67 3.18
C SER A 290 -12.04 8.69 2.06
N GLY A 291 -13.27 8.83 1.55
CA GLY A 291 -13.63 9.72 0.45
C GLY A 291 -13.19 9.21 -0.93
N ARG A 292 -13.14 7.89 -1.11
CA ARG A 292 -12.90 7.20 -2.39
C ARG A 292 -14.24 6.77 -3.00
N TYR A 293 -15.05 7.74 -3.40
CA TYR A 293 -16.46 7.50 -3.74
C TYR A 293 -16.67 6.56 -4.94
N LYS A 294 -15.76 6.54 -5.92
CA LYS A 294 -15.84 5.59 -7.05
C LYS A 294 -15.63 4.14 -6.61
N GLU A 295 -14.66 3.89 -5.74
CA GLU A 295 -14.41 2.56 -5.16
C GLU A 295 -15.57 2.15 -4.23
N ALA A 296 -16.09 3.10 -3.45
CA ALA A 296 -17.27 2.88 -2.63
C ALA A 296 -18.51 2.51 -3.45
N GLU A 297 -18.74 3.21 -4.58
CA GLU A 297 -19.83 2.91 -5.52
C GLU A 297 -19.69 1.50 -6.10
N PHE A 298 -18.48 1.14 -6.56
CA PHE A 298 -18.21 -0.19 -7.09
C PHE A 298 -18.55 -1.27 -6.06
N HIS A 299 -18.00 -1.18 -4.85
CA HIS A 299 -18.21 -2.19 -3.82
C HIS A 299 -19.65 -2.20 -3.29
N GLY A 300 -20.30 -1.03 -3.15
CA GLY A 300 -21.71 -0.96 -2.74
C GLY A 300 -22.64 -1.61 -3.77
N ARG A 301 -22.36 -1.40 -5.06
CA ARG A 301 -23.08 -2.06 -6.15
C ARG A 301 -22.85 -3.57 -6.16
N GLN A 302 -21.61 -4.04 -5.98
CA GLN A 302 -21.32 -5.48 -5.92
C GLN A 302 -22.06 -6.14 -4.74
N ALA A 303 -22.05 -5.52 -3.56
CA ALA A 303 -22.83 -6.00 -2.43
C ALA A 303 -24.33 -6.08 -2.75
N ALA A 304 -24.90 -5.06 -3.40
CA ALA A 304 -26.31 -5.06 -3.79
C ALA A 304 -26.69 -6.11 -4.85
N LEU A 305 -25.74 -6.51 -5.71
CA LEU A 305 -25.93 -7.56 -6.71
C LEU A 305 -25.87 -8.97 -6.10
N LEU A 306 -25.03 -9.14 -5.07
CA LEU A 306 -24.83 -10.41 -4.37
C LEU A 306 -25.81 -10.63 -3.22
N GLU A 307 -26.41 -9.57 -2.68
CA GLU A 307 -27.46 -9.70 -1.67
C GLU A 307 -28.64 -10.52 -2.25
N PRO A 308 -29.02 -11.64 -1.61
CA PRO A 308 -30.18 -12.40 -2.06
C PRO A 308 -31.42 -11.50 -1.98
N GLN A 309 -32.23 -11.48 -3.03
CA GLN A 309 -33.52 -10.81 -3.02
C GLN A 309 -34.33 -11.33 -1.82
N ALA A 310 -35.12 -10.44 -1.20
CA ALA A 310 -35.76 -10.64 0.10
C ALA A 310 -36.52 -11.97 0.22
N ASP A 311 -35.80 -13.04 0.55
CA ASP A 311 -36.35 -14.32 0.92
C ASP A 311 -36.75 -14.21 2.39
N PRO A 312 -37.98 -14.62 2.79
CA PRO A 312 -38.42 -14.53 4.18
C PRO A 312 -37.58 -15.36 5.15
N SER A 313 -36.74 -16.27 4.64
CA SER A 313 -35.80 -17.10 5.41
C SER A 313 -34.41 -16.47 5.60
N ARG A 314 -34.01 -15.49 4.78
CA ARG A 314 -32.69 -14.86 4.79
C ARG A 314 -32.82 -13.36 5.02
N LYS A 315 -32.28 -12.87 6.13
CA LYS A 315 -32.24 -11.43 6.45
C LYS A 315 -31.18 -10.74 5.58
N GLY A 316 -31.55 -10.32 4.37
CA GLY A 316 -30.77 -9.34 3.61
C GLY A 316 -30.75 -7.99 4.33
N SER A 317 -29.60 -7.33 4.38
CA SER A 317 -29.42 -6.09 5.14
C SER A 317 -29.75 -4.83 4.33
N GLY A 318 -29.92 -4.93 3.00
CA GLY A 318 -30.04 -3.79 2.08
C GLY A 318 -28.84 -2.83 2.14
N ARG A 319 -27.73 -3.26 2.74
CA ARG A 319 -26.61 -2.39 3.12
C ARG A 319 -25.80 -1.99 1.89
N GLY A 320 -25.75 -2.86 0.88
CA GLY A 320 -25.17 -2.55 -0.42
C GLY A 320 -25.86 -1.35 -1.09
N TYR A 321 -27.20 -1.35 -1.13
CA TYR A 321 -27.99 -0.24 -1.69
C TYR A 321 -27.80 1.07 -0.93
N VAL A 322 -27.78 1.01 0.41
CA VAL A 322 -27.49 2.16 1.28
C VAL A 322 -26.15 2.77 0.88
N LEU A 323 -25.08 1.98 0.88
CA LEU A 323 -23.74 2.46 0.64
C LEU A 323 -23.53 2.93 -0.81
N TRP A 324 -24.11 2.23 -1.78
CA TRP A 324 -24.12 2.65 -3.18
C TRP A 324 -24.78 4.04 -3.34
N ALA A 325 -25.98 4.22 -2.80
CA ALA A 325 -26.67 5.51 -2.84
C ALA A 325 -25.88 6.61 -2.14
N THR A 326 -25.28 6.33 -0.97
CA THR A 326 -24.44 7.33 -0.28
C THR A 326 -23.23 7.74 -1.12
N ALA A 327 -22.51 6.79 -1.71
CA ALA A 327 -21.36 7.07 -2.56
C ALA A 327 -21.74 7.91 -3.79
N THR A 328 -22.89 7.63 -4.40
CA THR A 328 -23.42 8.40 -5.52
C THR A 328 -23.84 9.82 -5.10
N ALA A 329 -24.45 9.98 -3.93
CA ALA A 329 -24.79 11.29 -3.38
C ALA A 329 -23.54 12.14 -3.02
N TYR A 330 -22.46 11.49 -2.57
CA TYR A 330 -21.17 12.15 -2.35
C TYR A 330 -20.45 12.54 -3.65
N GLN A 331 -20.86 11.98 -4.79
CA GLN A 331 -20.43 12.40 -6.13
C GLN A 331 -21.30 13.52 -6.72
N ASP A 332 -22.23 14.08 -5.93
CA ASP A 332 -23.18 15.12 -6.32
C ASP A 332 -24.23 14.69 -7.38
N ASP A 333 -24.44 13.39 -7.58
CA ASP A 333 -25.49 12.84 -8.45
C ASP A 333 -26.72 12.41 -7.62
N PHE A 334 -27.47 13.40 -7.13
CA PHE A 334 -28.61 13.18 -6.23
C PHE A 334 -29.78 12.46 -6.92
N GLU A 335 -30.05 12.75 -8.19
CA GLU A 335 -31.10 12.06 -8.96
C GLU A 335 -30.82 10.56 -9.10
N ARG A 336 -29.56 10.19 -9.35
CA ARG A 336 -29.17 8.77 -9.41
C ARG A 336 -29.20 8.14 -8.03
N ALA A 337 -28.74 8.86 -6.99
CA ALA A 337 -28.81 8.37 -5.61
C ALA A 337 -30.26 8.08 -5.19
N SER A 338 -31.20 8.98 -5.48
CA SER A 338 -32.63 8.80 -5.19
C SER A 338 -33.21 7.57 -5.91
N ARG A 339 -32.88 7.37 -7.20
CA ARG A 339 -33.27 6.17 -7.95
C ARG A 339 -32.73 4.87 -7.36
N ILE A 340 -31.50 4.88 -6.83
CA ILE A 340 -30.90 3.71 -6.17
C ILE A 340 -31.63 3.41 -4.86
N VAL A 341 -31.98 4.44 -4.08
CA VAL A 341 -32.71 4.27 -2.81
C VAL A 341 -34.11 3.72 -3.04
N GLU A 342 -34.85 4.23 -4.02
CA GLU A 342 -36.19 3.70 -4.33
C GLU A 342 -36.12 2.22 -4.73
N ARG A 343 -35.17 1.83 -5.60
CA ARG A 343 -34.92 0.41 -5.93
C ARG A 343 -34.56 -0.42 -4.69
N GLY A 344 -33.74 0.13 -3.80
CA GLY A 344 -33.39 -0.53 -2.54
C GLY A 344 -34.61 -0.72 -1.63
N LEU A 345 -35.53 0.24 -1.58
CA LEU A 345 -36.77 0.17 -0.79
C LEU A 345 -37.80 -0.76 -1.40
N GLU A 346 -37.86 -0.88 -2.74
CA GLU A 346 -38.64 -1.90 -3.44
C GLU A 346 -38.17 -3.30 -3.04
N ALA A 347 -36.86 -3.52 -2.99
CA ALA A 347 -36.28 -4.81 -2.57
C ALA A 347 -36.36 -5.05 -1.06
N PHE A 348 -36.17 -4.01 -0.23
CA PHE A 348 -36.09 -4.09 1.23
C PHE A 348 -36.97 -3.02 1.91
N PRO A 349 -38.31 -3.18 1.90
CA PRO A 349 -39.25 -2.14 2.34
C PRO A 349 -39.18 -1.78 3.83
N ASN A 350 -38.64 -2.69 4.65
CA ASN A 350 -38.52 -2.52 6.10
C ASN A 350 -37.17 -1.95 6.55
N ASN A 351 -36.25 -1.67 5.63
CA ASN A 351 -34.93 -1.18 5.98
C ASN A 351 -34.97 0.28 6.50
N THR A 352 -34.50 0.50 7.72
CA THR A 352 -34.47 1.82 8.36
C THR A 352 -33.45 2.76 7.73
N ASP A 353 -32.30 2.23 7.30
CA ASP A 353 -31.19 3.02 6.80
C ASP A 353 -31.50 3.59 5.41
N LEU A 354 -32.17 2.81 4.55
CA LEU A 354 -32.65 3.30 3.25
C LEU A 354 -33.70 4.40 3.39
N LYS A 355 -34.64 4.27 4.35
CA LYS A 355 -35.62 5.32 4.66
C LYS A 355 -34.94 6.61 5.13
N LEU A 356 -33.94 6.48 6.00
CA LEU A 356 -33.15 7.60 6.51
C LEU A 356 -32.37 8.30 5.38
N ILE A 357 -31.78 7.56 4.46
CA ILE A 357 -31.11 8.16 3.29
C ILE A 357 -32.12 8.87 2.40
N ARG A 358 -33.28 8.28 2.11
CA ARG A 358 -34.33 8.93 1.32
C ARG A 358 -34.73 10.29 1.90
N GLU A 359 -34.93 10.35 3.22
CA GLU A 359 -35.26 11.60 3.92
C GLU A 359 -34.13 12.63 3.82
N LYS A 360 -32.86 12.18 3.91
CA LYS A 360 -31.71 13.07 3.74
C LYS A 360 -31.60 13.61 2.31
N LEU A 361 -31.80 12.76 1.30
CA LEU A 361 -31.76 13.15 -0.11
C LEU A 361 -32.87 14.16 -0.44
N ALA A 362 -34.10 13.91 0.04
CA ALA A 362 -35.22 14.83 -0.16
C ALA A 362 -34.97 16.23 0.43
N ARG A 363 -34.20 16.34 1.52
CA ARG A 363 -33.76 17.63 2.08
C ARG A 363 -32.64 18.29 1.27
N SER A 364 -31.82 17.51 0.57
CA SER A 364 -30.68 17.99 -0.22
C SER A 364 -31.05 18.37 -1.66
N ASP A 365 -32.08 17.74 -2.25
CA ASP A 365 -32.59 18.07 -3.59
C ASP A 365 -33.09 19.52 -3.69
N LEU A 366 -33.55 20.11 -2.58
CA LEU A 366 -33.96 21.52 -2.49
C LEU A 366 -32.80 22.51 -2.68
N VAL A 367 -31.54 22.07 -2.60
CA VAL A 367 -30.33 22.91 -2.65
C VAL A 367 -29.54 22.71 -3.95
N SER A 368 -29.83 21.65 -4.73
CA SER A 368 -28.96 21.17 -5.81
C SER A 368 -29.33 21.65 -7.23
N SER A 369 -29.92 22.85 -7.36
CA SER A 369 -30.09 23.44 -8.69
C SER A 369 -28.76 24.03 -9.18
N SER A 370 -28.16 23.33 -10.16
CA SER A 370 -27.13 23.80 -11.09
C SER A 370 -25.76 24.15 -10.50
N LEU A 371 -24.73 23.33 -10.77
CA LEU A 371 -23.35 23.79 -10.96
C LEU A 371 -22.52 22.72 -11.72
N PRO A 372 -21.65 23.12 -12.68
CA PRO A 372 -20.76 22.22 -13.42
C PRO A 372 -19.56 21.70 -12.61
N LEU A 373 -19.62 21.78 -11.28
CA LEU A 373 -18.53 21.51 -10.31
C LEU A 373 -18.68 20.15 -9.61
N GLY A 374 -19.34 19.17 -10.26
CA GLY A 374 -19.54 17.84 -9.67
C GLY A 374 -18.23 17.29 -9.09
N THR A 375 -18.25 16.91 -7.81
CA THR A 375 -17.12 16.40 -7.01
C THR A 375 -16.09 17.40 -6.47
N SER A 376 -16.25 18.72 -6.69
CA SER A 376 -15.26 19.71 -6.24
C SER A 376 -15.24 19.93 -4.71
N LEU A 377 -16.31 19.56 -3.99
CA LEU A 377 -16.40 19.80 -2.55
C LEU A 377 -15.72 18.68 -1.76
N VAL A 378 -14.70 19.02 -0.97
CA VAL A 378 -14.07 18.09 -0.02
C VAL A 378 -14.98 17.91 1.20
N ARG A 379 -15.51 16.71 1.38
CA ARG A 379 -16.52 16.39 2.42
C ARG A 379 -15.99 15.52 3.55
N SER A 380 -14.93 14.75 3.31
CA SER A 380 -14.42 13.78 4.29
C SER A 380 -13.09 14.21 4.92
N LYS A 381 -12.89 13.85 6.19
CA LYS A 381 -11.59 14.00 6.85
C LYS A 381 -10.49 13.20 6.15
N GLY A 382 -10.83 12.04 5.58
CA GLY A 382 -9.88 11.23 4.80
C GLY A 382 -9.32 11.97 3.58
N GLN A 383 -10.17 12.69 2.84
CA GLN A 383 -9.72 13.55 1.75
C GLN A 383 -8.84 14.71 2.25
N GLN A 384 -9.18 15.34 3.37
CA GLN A 384 -8.38 16.42 3.96
C GLN A 384 -6.99 15.93 4.41
N ALA A 385 -6.93 14.76 5.06
CA ALA A 385 -5.67 14.15 5.47
C ALA A 385 -4.79 13.79 4.27
N ARG A 386 -5.37 13.19 3.22
CA ARG A 386 -4.65 12.91 1.97
C ARG A 386 -4.16 14.19 1.28
N ALA A 387 -4.98 15.24 1.24
CA ALA A 387 -4.58 16.53 0.69
C ALA A 387 -3.46 17.19 1.52
N LEU A 388 -3.42 17.00 2.84
CA LEU A 388 -2.33 17.49 3.67
C LEU A 388 -1.02 16.72 3.42
N LEU A 389 -1.09 15.41 3.20
CA LEU A 389 0.08 14.56 2.99
C LEU A 389 0.64 14.59 1.57
N HIS A 390 -0.24 14.68 0.57
CA HIS A 390 0.10 14.55 -0.86
C HIS A 390 -0.28 15.76 -1.70
N GLY A 391 -0.84 16.81 -1.10
CA GLY A 391 -1.20 18.03 -1.79
C GLY A 391 0.04 18.81 -2.22
N SER A 392 -0.12 19.63 -3.25
CA SER A 392 0.96 20.48 -3.75
C SER A 392 1.28 21.60 -2.76
N GLY A 393 2.54 21.66 -2.34
CA GLY A 393 3.02 22.72 -1.48
C GLY A 393 3.15 24.05 -2.22
N ARG A 394 3.17 25.17 -1.49
CA ARG A 394 3.35 26.50 -2.09
C ARG A 394 4.69 26.67 -2.82
N SER A 395 5.72 25.94 -2.40
CA SER A 395 7.10 26.15 -2.88
C SER A 395 7.85 24.87 -3.24
N PHE A 396 7.30 23.71 -2.93
CA PHE A 396 7.88 22.40 -3.18
C PHE A 396 6.75 21.39 -3.44
N ASP A 397 7.09 20.27 -4.07
CA ASP A 397 6.12 19.22 -4.45
C ASP A 397 4.94 19.77 -5.28
N ASN A 398 5.22 20.73 -6.16
CA ASN A 398 4.28 21.30 -7.10
C ASN A 398 4.84 21.27 -8.53
N GLU A 399 4.01 21.64 -9.50
CA GLU A 399 4.33 21.63 -10.93
C GLU A 399 5.49 22.56 -11.33
N PHE A 400 5.88 23.51 -10.47
CA PHE A 400 6.95 24.46 -10.70
C PHE A 400 8.30 24.07 -10.08
N ASP A 401 8.31 23.13 -9.12
CA ASP A 401 9.52 22.60 -8.48
C ASP A 401 10.14 21.46 -9.30
N TRP A 402 9.55 20.26 -9.21
CA TRP A 402 9.96 19.07 -9.97
C TRP A 402 8.78 18.45 -10.70
N ALA A 403 8.95 18.21 -11.99
CA ALA A 403 8.03 17.43 -12.79
C ALA A 403 8.44 15.95 -12.76
N VAL A 404 7.51 15.07 -12.41
CA VAL A 404 7.69 13.63 -12.50
C VAL A 404 7.38 13.19 -13.93
N PHE A 405 8.37 12.64 -14.64
CA PHE A 405 8.15 12.03 -15.95
C PHE A 405 8.59 10.56 -15.92
N LYS A 406 7.62 9.66 -16.10
CA LYS A 406 7.77 8.23 -15.83
C LYS A 406 8.21 8.05 -14.38
N ASN A 407 9.46 7.63 -14.15
CA ASN A 407 10.03 7.39 -12.82
C ASN A 407 11.24 8.31 -12.53
N LYS A 408 11.34 9.46 -13.22
CA LYS A 408 12.46 10.40 -13.09
C LYS A 408 11.97 11.80 -12.74
N LEU A 409 12.76 12.51 -11.95
CA LEU A 409 12.52 13.91 -11.60
C LEU A 409 13.20 14.82 -12.62
N TYR A 410 12.43 15.75 -13.17
CA TYR A 410 12.89 16.78 -14.10
C TYR A 410 12.63 18.15 -13.50
N PRO A 411 13.50 19.14 -13.72
CA PRO A 411 13.15 20.52 -13.37
C PRO A 411 11.93 20.95 -14.20
N SER A 412 11.09 21.83 -13.66
CA SER A 412 9.85 22.31 -14.31
C SER A 412 10.06 22.81 -15.75
N LYS A 413 11.19 23.46 -16.04
CA LYS A 413 11.57 23.87 -17.42
C LYS A 413 11.68 22.73 -18.43
N MET A 414 11.86 21.48 -17.99
CA MET A 414 11.95 20.28 -18.84
C MET A 414 10.69 19.42 -18.75
N ASN A 415 9.58 19.96 -18.25
CA ASN A 415 8.32 19.22 -18.16
C ASN A 415 7.75 18.93 -19.56
N PRO A 416 7.66 17.67 -20.01
CA PRO A 416 7.14 17.35 -21.34
C PRO A 416 5.63 17.57 -21.49
N SER A 417 4.89 17.75 -20.38
CA SER A 417 3.45 18.04 -20.43
C SER A 417 3.15 19.53 -20.63
N SER A 418 4.15 20.40 -20.65
CA SER A 418 3.97 21.85 -20.70
C SER A 418 5.02 22.56 -21.56
N ASN A 419 4.54 23.47 -22.42
CA ASN A 419 5.37 24.39 -23.20
C ASN A 419 5.20 25.85 -22.73
N GLU A 420 4.92 26.05 -21.44
CA GLU A 420 4.77 27.37 -20.81
C GLU A 420 6.04 28.23 -20.90
N MET A 421 5.90 29.54 -20.68
CA MET A 421 7.04 30.46 -20.64
C MET A 421 8.07 30.01 -19.59
N GLY A 422 9.30 29.72 -20.03
CA GLY A 422 10.36 29.14 -19.19
C GLY A 422 10.65 27.68 -19.51
N SER A 423 9.77 27.00 -20.26
CA SER A 423 10.02 25.66 -20.79
C SER A 423 11.10 25.67 -21.87
N VAL A 424 11.97 24.66 -21.86
CA VAL A 424 12.98 24.45 -22.90
C VAL A 424 12.36 24.15 -24.25
N PHE A 425 11.14 23.57 -24.26
CA PHE A 425 10.44 23.17 -25.48
C PHE A 425 10.04 24.36 -26.36
N ARG A 426 9.93 25.57 -25.80
CA ARG A 426 9.69 26.79 -26.59
C ARG A 426 10.91 27.26 -27.39
N ARG A 427 12.11 26.75 -27.09
CA ARG A 427 13.39 27.18 -27.70
C ARG A 427 13.94 26.18 -28.71
N VAL A 428 13.13 25.16 -29.03
CA VAL A 428 13.50 24.01 -29.85
C VAL A 428 13.64 24.40 -31.32
N GLY A 429 12.73 25.24 -31.81
CA GLY A 429 12.65 25.60 -33.21
C GLY A 429 12.30 24.43 -34.12
N ASP A 430 12.66 24.54 -35.38
CA ASP A 430 12.25 23.73 -36.52
C ASP A 430 13.28 22.68 -36.91
N PHE A 431 14.44 22.69 -36.25
CA PHE A 431 15.53 21.74 -36.46
C PHE A 431 15.95 21.53 -37.93
N GLY A 432 15.80 22.56 -38.78
CA GLY A 432 16.13 22.48 -40.21
C GLY A 432 15.15 21.66 -41.06
N GLY A 433 13.94 21.38 -40.55
CA GLY A 433 12.83 20.81 -41.30
C GLY A 433 12.04 21.88 -42.08
N HIS A 434 10.72 21.85 -41.95
CA HIS A 434 9.82 22.85 -42.54
C HIS A 434 9.38 23.86 -41.47
N ILE A 435 9.02 25.08 -41.90
CA ILE A 435 8.45 26.16 -41.07
C ILE A 435 7.25 25.64 -40.28
N SER A 436 7.47 25.31 -39.00
CA SER A 436 6.46 24.63 -38.17
C SER A 436 5.41 25.57 -37.58
N THR A 437 5.73 26.86 -37.51
CA THR A 437 4.80 27.89 -37.01
C THR A 437 4.84 29.15 -37.88
N SER A 438 3.75 29.90 -37.92
CA SER A 438 3.64 31.18 -38.64
C SER A 438 4.23 32.37 -37.85
N ARG A 439 4.77 32.13 -36.65
CA ARG A 439 5.31 33.19 -35.79
C ARG A 439 6.71 33.58 -36.27
N SER A 440 6.94 34.89 -36.37
CA SER A 440 8.19 35.46 -36.88
C SER A 440 9.13 36.00 -35.79
N VAL A 441 8.65 36.17 -34.54
CA VAL A 441 9.41 36.80 -33.45
C VAL A 441 9.96 35.79 -32.45
N GLU A 442 9.15 34.80 -32.06
CA GLU A 442 9.58 33.64 -31.28
C GLU A 442 9.39 32.38 -32.11
N PRO A 443 10.29 31.41 -31.92
CA PRO A 443 10.90 30.65 -33.02
C PRO A 443 10.16 29.34 -33.32
N LEU A 444 10.29 28.67 -34.49
CA LEU A 444 11.35 28.60 -35.54
C LEU A 444 12.77 28.17 -35.15
#